data_AF-A0A969CXP4-F1
#
_entry.id   AF-A0A969CXP4-F1
#
_cell.length_a   1.000
_cell.length_b   1.000
_cell.length_c   1.000
_cell.angle_alpha   90.00
_cell.angle_beta   90.00
_cell.angle_gamma   90.00
#
_symmetry.space_group_name_H-M   'P 1'
#
loop_
_entity.id
_entity.type
_entity.pdbx_description
1 polymer ?
#
loop_
_entity_poly.entity_id
_entity_poly.type
_entity_poly.pdbx_seq_one_letter_code
_entity_poly.pdbx_strand_id
1 'polypeptide(L)' 'MVGDTINIASRIEQLSRLVRTAVVASDDLVQQAIAECGQEAAEGFRDLGAHRVRGRQALIRLWGLSAESQKP' A
#
# COMPACT_ATOMS: atom_id res chain seq x y z
N MET A 1 11.44 -18.64 -15.84
CA MET A 1 10.19 -18.00 -15.39
C MET A 1 10.58 -16.68 -14.76
N VAL A 2 10.48 -15.60 -15.52
CA VAL A 2 10.83 -14.23 -15.12
C VAL A 2 9.69 -13.38 -15.65
N GLY A 3 8.75 -12.97 -14.80
CA GLY A 3 7.55 -12.29 -15.27
C GLY A 3 6.63 -11.76 -14.18
N ASP A 4 6.47 -12.48 -13.06
CA ASP A 4 5.45 -12.13 -12.06
C ASP A 4 5.93 -11.20 -10.93
N THR A 5 7.23 -11.06 -10.72
CA THR A 5 7.80 -10.19 -9.66
C THR A 5 8.06 -8.76 -10.16
N ILE A 6 8.14 -8.57 -11.48
CA ILE A 6 8.14 -7.27 -12.15
C ILE A 6 6.66 -6.93 -12.40
N ASN A 7 5.95 -6.12 -11.63
CA ASN A 7 6.43 -4.96 -10.89
C ASN A 7 5.30 -4.45 -9.99
N ILE A 8 4.99 -5.17 -8.90
CA ILE A 8 4.09 -4.65 -7.87
C ILE A 8 4.58 -3.25 -7.45
N ALA A 9 5.89 -3.07 -7.33
CA ALA A 9 6.53 -1.79 -7.02
C ALA A 9 6.20 -0.66 -8.02
N SER A 10 6.35 -0.86 -9.34
CA SER A 10 6.02 0.19 -10.33
C SER A 10 4.52 0.46 -10.42
N ARG A 11 3.68 -0.55 -10.19
CA ARG A 11 2.22 -0.34 -10.14
C ARG A 11 1.79 0.45 -8.91
N ILE A 12 2.44 0.19 -7.78
CA ILE A 12 2.32 0.99 -6.55
C ILE A 12 2.84 2.42 -6.80
N GLU A 13 3.96 2.58 -7.51
CA GLU A 13 4.57 3.89 -7.83
C GLU A 13 3.72 4.73 -8.81
N GLN A 14 2.98 4.08 -9.71
CA GLN A 14 1.98 4.77 -10.55
C GLN A 14 0.74 5.16 -9.73
N LEU A 15 0.28 4.30 -8.82
CA LEU A 15 -0.87 4.59 -7.96
C LEU A 15 -0.54 5.68 -6.93
N SER A 16 0.65 5.68 -6.35
CA SER A 16 1.10 6.70 -5.39
C SER A 16 1.06 8.11 -6.00
N ARG A 17 1.55 8.25 -7.25
CA ARG A 17 1.45 9.50 -8.03
C ARG A 17 0.01 9.94 -8.31
N LEU A 18 -0.92 9.01 -8.47
CA LEU A 18 -2.31 9.29 -8.80
C LEU A 18 -3.14 9.71 -7.57
N VAL A 19 -2.72 9.30 -6.37
CA VAL A 19 -3.44 9.55 -5.10
C VAL A 19 -2.81 10.68 -4.26
N ARG A 20 -1.70 11.29 -4.71
CA ARG A 20 -0.88 12.27 -3.93
C ARG A 20 -0.37 11.69 -2.61
N THR A 21 -0.12 10.39 -2.59
CA THR A 21 0.33 9.63 -1.40
C THR A 21 1.77 9.18 -1.64
N ALA A 22 2.67 9.30 -0.65
CA ALA A 22 4.08 8.93 -0.83
C ALA A 22 4.28 7.41 -0.92
N VAL A 23 3.49 6.65 -0.15
CA VAL A 23 3.56 5.18 -0.06
C VAL A 23 2.15 4.60 -0.03
N VAL A 24 1.92 3.51 -0.77
CA VAL A 24 0.69 2.72 -0.71
C VAL A 24 1.03 1.30 -0.29
N ALA A 25 0.31 0.76 0.69
CA ALA A 25 0.44 -0.60 1.21
C ALA A 25 -0.86 -1.38 1.02
N SER A 26 -0.76 -2.70 0.84
CA SER A 26 -1.93 -3.59 0.85
C SER A 26 -2.35 -3.91 2.28
N ASP A 27 -3.63 -4.26 2.44
CA ASP A 27 -4.18 -4.69 3.73
C ASP A 27 -3.37 -5.83 4.37
N ASP A 28 -3.04 -6.87 3.60
CA ASP A 28 -2.25 -8.01 4.09
C ASP A 28 -0.91 -7.57 4.72
N LEU A 29 -0.25 -6.56 4.12
CA LEU A 29 1.04 -6.06 4.58
C LEU A 29 0.89 -5.23 5.86
N VAL A 30 -0.14 -4.39 5.94
CA VAL A 30 -0.43 -3.59 7.14
C VAL A 30 -0.81 -4.50 8.31
N GLN A 31 -1.66 -5.50 8.06
CA GLN A 31 -2.05 -6.45 9.11
C GLN A 31 -0.86 -7.30 9.60
N GLN A 32 0.03 -7.72 8.69
CA GLN A 32 1.25 -8.42 9.09
C GLN A 32 2.17 -7.53 9.95
N ALA A 33 2.39 -6.28 9.55
CA ALA A 33 3.21 -5.34 10.32
C ALA A 33 2.63 -5.08 11.72
N ILE A 34 1.30 -4.95 11.84
CA ILE A 34 0.62 -4.81 13.14
C ILE A 34 0.84 -6.05 14.00
N ALA A 35 0.71 -7.25 13.43
CA ALA A 35 0.90 -8.49 14.16
C ALA A 35 2.34 -8.66 14.68
N GLU A 36 3.33 -8.18 13.94
CA GLU A 36 4.75 -8.29 14.29
C GLU A 36 5.25 -7.17 15.22
N CYS A 37 4.73 -5.95 15.07
CA CYS A 37 5.30 -4.75 15.70
C CYS A 37 4.31 -3.92 16.53
N GLY A 38 3.04 -4.30 16.60
CA GLY A 38 2.00 -3.54 17.29
C GLY A 38 1.27 -2.55 16.40
N GLN A 39 0.22 -1.93 16.93
CA GLN A 39 -0.69 -1.07 16.17
C GLN A 39 -0.01 0.20 15.64
N GLU A 40 1.05 0.64 16.31
CA GLU A 40 1.91 1.76 15.95
C GLU A 40 2.57 1.59 14.58
N ALA A 41 2.74 0.34 14.11
CA ALA A 41 3.27 0.05 12.78
C ALA A 41 2.36 0.54 11.64
N ALA A 42 1.07 0.77 11.93
CA ALA A 42 0.11 1.34 11.00
C ALA A 42 -0.15 2.84 11.27
N GLU A 43 0.56 3.45 12.22
CA GLU A 43 0.39 4.88 12.50
C GLU A 43 0.72 5.74 11.26
N GLY A 44 -0.12 6.73 10.99
CA GLY A 44 0.01 7.58 9.80
C GLY A 44 -0.53 6.98 8.50
N PHE A 45 -0.74 5.67 8.42
CA PHE A 45 -1.44 5.08 7.29
C PHE A 45 -2.93 5.37 7.35
N ARG A 46 -3.45 5.98 6.29
CA ARG A 46 -4.89 6.20 6.09
C ARG A 46 -5.45 5.10 5.22
N ASP A 47 -6.55 4.50 5.65
CA ASP A 47 -7.33 3.60 4.80
C ASP A 47 -7.90 4.34 3.58
N LEU A 48 -7.56 3.86 2.39
CA LEU A 48 -7.99 4.38 1.11
C LEU A 48 -9.15 3.57 0.51
N GLY A 49 -9.62 2.54 1.22
CA GLY A 49 -10.71 1.68 0.80
C GLY A 49 -10.28 0.59 -0.18
N ALA A 50 -11.26 -0.06 -0.80
CA ALA A 50 -11.06 -1.19 -1.70
C ALA A 50 -10.91 -0.75 -3.16
N HIS A 51 -9.86 -1.22 -3.82
CA HIS A 51 -9.50 -0.84 -5.19
C HIS A 51 -9.40 -2.06 -6.11
N ARG A 52 -9.77 -1.86 -7.38
CA ARG A 52 -9.49 -2.85 -8.43
C ARG A 52 -8.05 -2.69 -8.90
N VAL A 53 -7.28 -3.77 -8.79
CA VAL A 53 -5.93 -3.85 -9.36
C VAL A 53 -5.96 -4.73 -10.61
N ARG A 54 -5.53 -4.19 -11.74
CA ARG A 54 -5.50 -4.91 -13.02
C ARG A 54 -4.70 -6.21 -12.89
N GLY A 55 -5.30 -7.35 -13.22
CA GLY A 55 -4.68 -8.68 -13.10
C GLY A 55 -5.06 -9.45 -11.82
N ARG A 56 -5.80 -8.83 -10.89
CA ARG A 56 -6.49 -9.54 -9.80
C ARG A 56 -8.01 -9.43 -10.01
N GLN A 57 -8.72 -10.54 -9.79
CA GLN A 57 -10.19 -10.55 -9.87
C GLN A 57 -10.82 -9.96 -8.61
N ALA A 58 -10.15 -10.06 -7.45
CA ALA A 58 -10.63 -9.53 -6.18
C ALA A 58 -10.21 -8.06 -5.96
N LEU A 59 -11.04 -7.32 -5.22
CA LEU A 59 -10.69 -6.01 -4.70
C LEU A 59 -9.59 -6.14 -3.64
N ILE A 60 -8.66 -5.19 -3.62
CA ILE A 60 -7.61 -5.09 -2.60
C ILE A 60 -7.84 -3.82 -1.81
N ARG A 61 -7.89 -3.92 -0.49
CA ARG A 61 -7.92 -2.74 0.37
C ARG A 61 -6.52 -2.13 0.45
N LEU A 62 -6.44 -0.82 0.25
CA LEU A 62 -5.20 -0.07 0.19
C LEU A 62 -5.12 0.92 1.35
N TRP A 63 -3.91 1.09 1.86
CA TRP A 63 -3.57 2.03 2.90
C TRP A 63 -2.54 3.02 2.35
N GLY A 64 -2.63 4.28 2.71
CA GLY A 64 -1.80 5.35 2.17
C GLY A 64 -1.12 6.18 3.24
N LEU A 65 0.18 6.43 3.08
CA LEU A 65 0.94 7.38 3.89
C LEU A 65 1.19 8.67 3.10
N SER A 66 0.68 9.78 3.59
CA SER A 66 0.90 11.09 2.97
C SER A 66 2.36 11.53 3.13
N ALA A 67 2.91 12.23 2.14
CA ALA A 67 4.30 12.73 2.18
C ALA A 67 4.57 13.66 3.38
N GLU A 68 3.54 14.37 3.84
CA GLU A 68 3.56 15.26 5.02
C GLU A 68 3.65 14.51 6.36
N SER A 69 3.31 13.23 6.40
CA SER A 69 3.43 12.37 7.59
C SER A 69 4.85 11.81 7.78
N GLN A 70 5.72 11.90 6.75
CA GLN A 70 7.14 11.63 6.88
C GLN A 70 7.87 12.88 7.38
N LYS A 71 7.72 13.21 8.67
CA LYS A 71 8.72 14.07 9.33
C LYS A 71 9.75 13.17 10.03
N PRO A 72 11.04 13.48 9.90
CA PRO A 72 12.13 12.71 10.51
C PRO A 72 12.11 12.78 12.05
#